data_AF-R6CAZ4-F1
#
_entry.id   AF-R6CAZ4-F1
#
_cell.length_a   1.000
_cell.length_b   1.000
_cell.length_c   1.000
_cell.angle_alpha   90.00
_cell.angle_beta   90.00
_cell.angle_gamma   90.00
#
_symmetry.space_group_name_H-M   'P 1'
#
loop_
_entity.id
_entity.type
_entity.pdbx_description
1 polymer ?
#
loop_
_entity_poly.entity_id
_entity_poly.type
_entity_poly.pdbx_seq_one_letter_code
_entity_poly.pdbx_strand_id
1 'polypeptide(L)' 'MVKMYINLKHGKWVGICGELGADTTLTERFVRMGIDELSVSPSMVLGVRSKICEME' A
#
# COMPACT_ATOMS: atom_id res chain seq x y z
N MET A 1 -8.84 0.78 -4.17
CA MET A 1 -7.60 0.09 -4.59
C MET A 1 -6.52 1.13 -4.80
N VAL A 2 -5.36 0.98 -4.16
CA VAL A 2 -4.21 1.90 -4.25
C VAL A 2 -3.03 1.11 -4.79
N LYS A 3 -2.52 1.51 -5.95
CA LYS A 3 -1.40 0.83 -6.61
C LYS A 3 -0.08 1.52 -6.26
N MET A 4 0.89 0.72 -5.84
CA MET A 4 2.19 1.14 -5.35
C MET A 4 3.23 0.42 -6.19
N TYR A 5 3.90 1.08 -7.14
CA TYR A 5 4.78 0.36 -8.06
C TYR A 5 6.13 0.06 -7.41
N ILE A 6 6.28 -1.11 -6.77
CA ILE A 6 7.53 -1.47 -6.10
C ILE A 6 7.85 -2.93 -6.38
N ASN A 7 8.97 -3.15 -7.08
CA ASN A 7 9.33 -4.45 -7.62
C ASN A 7 9.80 -5.42 -6.52
N LEU A 8 9.06 -6.49 -6.29
CA LEU A 8 9.52 -7.61 -5.47
C LEU A 8 10.52 -8.49 -6.20
N LYS A 9 11.42 -9.14 -5.46
CA LYS A 9 12.59 -9.92 -5.96
C LYS A 9 12.31 -10.96 -7.06
N HIS A 10 11.06 -11.36 -7.29
CA HIS A 10 10.69 -12.35 -8.30
C HIS A 10 9.85 -11.78 -9.45
N GLY A 11 9.70 -10.45 -9.53
CA GLY A 11 8.92 -9.78 -10.59
C GLY A 11 7.44 -10.16 -10.60
N LYS A 12 6.92 -10.71 -9.50
CA LYS A 12 5.51 -11.04 -9.33
C LYS A 12 4.83 -9.91 -8.57
N TRP A 13 3.61 -9.61 -9.00
CA TRP A 13 2.73 -8.67 -8.34
C TRP A 13 2.19 -9.26 -7.03
N VAL A 14 2.28 -8.50 -5.93
CA VAL A 14 1.74 -8.88 -4.61
C VAL A 14 0.97 -7.73 -4.00
N GLY A 15 -0.27 -7.99 -3.58
CA GLY A 15 -1.13 -7.02 -2.88
C GLY A 15 -1.56 -7.47 -1.49
N ILE A 16 -1.97 -6.50 -0.66
CA ILE A 16 -2.61 -6.73 0.64
C ILE A 16 -4.07 -6.30 0.57
N CYS A 17 -4.98 -7.12 1.07
CA CYS A 17 -6.41 -6.79 1.18
C CYS A 17 -6.86 -6.72 2.64
N GLY A 18 -8.03 -6.12 2.86
CA GLY A 18 -8.67 -6.03 4.18
C GLY A 18 -8.16 -4.85 5.01
N GLU A 19 -8.50 -4.86 6.29
CA GLU A 19 -8.26 -3.76 7.22
C GLU A 19 -6.77 -3.46 7.39
N LEU A 20 -5.92 -4.48 7.29
CA LEU A 20 -4.46 -4.32 7.35
C LEU A 20 -3.92 -3.40 6.24
N GLY A 21 -4.50 -3.46 5.04
CA GLY A 21 -4.12 -2.57 3.94
C GLY A 21 -4.52 -1.11 4.17
N ALA A 22 -5.46 -0.86 5.09
CA ALA A 22 -5.92 0.48 5.47
C ALA A 22 -5.18 1.06 6.68
N ASP A 23 -4.27 0.29 7.30
CA ASP A 23 -3.47 0.75 8.42
C ASP A 23 -2.36 1.70 7.95
N THR A 24 -2.58 2.99 8.18
CA THR A 24 -1.63 4.05 7.80
C THR A 24 -0.35 4.04 8.63
N THR A 25 -0.33 3.37 9.79
CA THR A 25 0.90 3.21 10.61
C THR A 25 1.87 2.22 9.98
N LEU A 26 1.37 1.30 9.14
CA LEU A 26 2.16 0.27 8.47
C LEU A 26 2.41 0.56 6.99
N THR A 27 1.77 1.57 6.42
CA THR A 27 1.85 1.89 4.99
C THR A 27 3.28 2.09 4.50
N GLU A 28 4.12 2.83 5.24
CA GLU A 28 5.54 3.02 4.87
C GLU A 28 6.33 1.71 4.91
N ARG A 29 6.02 0.82 5.86
CA ARG A 29 6.63 -0.51 5.93
C ARG A 29 6.27 -1.32 4.69
N PHE A 30 5.02 -1.29 4.25
CA PHE A 30 4.58 -2.00 3.03
C PHE A 30 5.28 -1.46 1.77
N VAL A 31 5.46 -0.13 1.69
CA VAL A 31 6.26 0.52 0.62
C VAL A 31 7.68 -0.04 0.62
N ARG A 32 8.38 0.02 1.77
CA ARG A 32 9.78 -0.44 1.89
C ARG A 32 9.94 -1.95 1.63
N MET A 33 8.92 -2.75 1.95
CA MET A 33 8.89 -4.18 1.65
C MET A 33 8.71 -4.48 0.16
N GLY A 34 8.23 -3.50 -0.60
CA GLY A 34 7.96 -3.63 -2.02
C GLY A 34 6.58 -4.16 -2.37
N ILE A 35 5.57 -3.94 -1.54
CA ILE A 35 4.20 -4.36 -1.87
C ILE A 35 3.66 -3.54 -3.04
N ASP A 36 3.01 -4.22 -4.00
CA ASP A 36 2.56 -3.60 -5.25
C ASP A 36 1.19 -2.91 -5.15
N GLU A 37 0.35 -3.33 -4.20
CA GLU A 37 -1.01 -2.83 -4.08
C GLU A 37 -1.60 -2.97 -2.68
N LEU A 38 -2.41 -1.99 -2.28
CA LEU A 38 -3.30 -2.07 -1.13
C LEU A 38 -4.77 -2.01 -1.60
N SER A 39 -5.53 -3.06 -1.31
CA SER A 39 -6.96 -3.15 -1.57
C SER A 39 -7.75 -2.89 -0.30
N VAL A 40 -8.34 -1.70 -0.24
CA VAL A 40 -9.03 -1.15 0.94
C VAL A 40 -10.45 -0.70 0.58
N SER A 41 -11.28 -0.50 1.60
CA SER A 41 -12.61 0.08 1.44
C SER A 41 -12.54 1.47 0.80
N PRO A 42 -13.55 1.89 0.01
CA PRO A 42 -13.52 3.16 -0.72
C PRO A 42 -13.24 4.38 0.17
N SER A 43 -13.76 4.40 1.40
CA SER A 43 -13.57 5.49 2.36
C SER A 43 -12.11 5.65 2.80
N MET A 44 -11.31 4.58 2.75
CA MET A 44 -9.91 4.59 3.20
C MET A 44 -8.90 4.93 2.10
N VAL A 45 -9.33 4.94 0.83
CA VAL A 45 -8.45 5.16 -0.33
C VAL A 45 -7.70 6.49 -0.23
N LEU A 46 -8.39 7.57 0.16
CA LEU A 46 -7.76 8.89 0.23
C LEU A 46 -6.74 8.98 1.38
N GLY A 47 -7.08 8.44 2.55
CA GLY A 47 -6.17 8.44 3.71
C GLY A 47 -4.88 7.66 3.44
N VAL A 48 -4.99 6.47 2.86
CA VAL A 48 -3.83 5.64 2.47
C VAL A 48 -3.00 6.36 1.40
N ARG A 49 -3.65 6.94 0.39
CA ARG A 49 -2.94 7.66 -0.69
C ARG A 49 -2.21 8.90 -0.17
N SER A 50 -2.84 9.70 0.71
CA SER A 50 -2.18 10.84 1.35
C SER A 50 -0.94 10.41 2.11
N LYS A 51 -1.03 9.34 2.93
CA LYS A 51 0.13 8.81 3.65
C LYS A 51 1.28 8.43 2.72
N ILE A 52 0.98 7.82 1.56
CA ILE A 52 1.98 7.47 0.54
C ILE A 52 2.61 8.70 -0.13
N CYS A 53 1.86 9.78 -0.33
CA CYS A 53 2.40 11.00 -0.94
C CYS A 53 3.20 11.87 0.05
N GLU A 54 2.94 11.73 1.35
CA GLU A 54 3.53 12.56 2.41
C GLU A 54 4.74 11.92 3.10
N MET A 55 5.07 10.67 2.79
CA MET A 55 6.27 9.99 3.31
C MET A 55 7.53 10.47 2.55
N GLU A 56 8.63 10.66 3.30
CA GLU A 56 9.96 11.03 2.78
C GLU A 56 10.81 9.82 2.36
#